data_AF-A0A4Q3YMI5-F1
#
_entry.id   AF-A0A4Q3YMI5-F1
#
_cell.length_a   1.000
_cell.length_b   1.000
_cell.length_c   1.000
_cell.angle_alpha   90.00
_cell.angle_beta   90.00
_cell.angle_gamma   90.00
#
_symmetry.space_group_name_H-M   'P 1'
#
loop_
_entity.id
_entity.type
_entity.pdbx_description
1 polymer ?
#
loop_
_entity_poly.entity_id
_entity_poly.type
_entity_poly.pdbx_seq_one_letter_code
_entity_poly.pdbx_strand_id
1 'polypeptide(L)'
;MPNKPTPMNPLMARLPAALRERMQANRHTQSDVEAATGVPQPQISRALKGLRKRPTEPMQKLCQYAFIENDDSGRPTLAELSALLHKIVGGHPAAAECVKGVLQSLAPLLTSTSGKKSG
;
A
#
# COMPACT_ATOMS: atom_id res chain seq x y z
N MET A 1 -11.00 -21.73 31.25
CA MET A 1 -11.64 -20.98 30.15
C MET A 1 -10.70 -21.00 28.95
N PRO A 2 -11.09 -21.54 27.78
CA PRO A 2 -10.24 -21.51 26.59
C PRO A 2 -10.16 -20.06 26.05
N ASN A 3 -8.97 -19.47 26.06
CA ASN A 3 -8.72 -18.17 25.44
C ASN A 3 -8.93 -18.29 23.92
N LYS A 4 -10.03 -17.75 23.40
CA LYS A 4 -10.22 -17.57 21.96
C LYS A 4 -9.05 -16.73 21.43
N PRO A 5 -8.29 -17.21 20.42
CA PRO A 5 -7.24 -16.40 19.81
C PRO A 5 -7.90 -15.16 19.20
N THR A 6 -7.51 -13.97 19.64
CA THR A 6 -7.96 -12.72 19.04
C THR A 6 -7.58 -12.75 17.55
N PRO A 7 -8.54 -12.56 16.62
CA PRO A 7 -8.22 -12.54 15.21
C PRO A 7 -7.17 -11.46 14.93
N MET A 8 -6.06 -11.87 14.34
CA MET A 8 -4.95 -10.98 14.03
C MET A 8 -5.39 -10.04 12.91
N ASN A 9 -5.23 -8.73 13.11
CA ASN A 9 -5.55 -7.77 12.07
C ASN A 9 -4.65 -8.04 10.83
N PRO A 10 -5.21 -8.19 9.62
CA PRO A 10 -4.46 -8.56 8.43
C PRO A 10 -3.36 -7.55 8.07
N LEU A 11 -3.55 -6.26 8.37
CA LEU A 11 -2.50 -5.25 8.21
C LEU A 11 -1.32 -5.51 9.13
N MET A 12 -1.58 -5.86 10.39
CA MET A 12 -0.53 -6.12 11.38
C MET A 12 0.24 -7.40 11.06
N ALA A 13 -0.41 -8.36 10.39
CA ALA A 13 0.25 -9.56 9.89
C ALA A 13 1.25 -9.23 8.75
N ARG A 14 0.90 -8.29 7.87
CA ARG A 14 1.71 -7.88 6.71
C ARG A 14 2.80 -6.87 7.06
N LEU A 15 2.58 -6.06 8.10
CA LEU A 15 3.46 -4.94 8.50
C LEU A 15 4.94 -5.32 8.62
N PRO A 16 5.34 -6.41 9.29
CA PRO A 16 6.76 -6.72 9.46
C PRO A 16 7.50 -6.97 8.15
N ALA A 17 6.85 -7.61 7.18
CA ALA A 17 7.47 -7.94 5.90
C ALA A 17 7.61 -6.69 5.03
N ALA A 18 6.51 -5.96 4.83
CA ALA A 18 6.52 -4.77 3.99
C ALA A 18 7.39 -3.64 4.59
N LEU A 19 7.43 -3.50 5.92
CA LEU A 19 8.33 -2.54 6.56
C LEU A 19 9.81 -2.87 6.28
N ARG A 20 10.21 -4.15 6.33
CA ARG A 20 11.59 -4.56 5.99
C ARG A 20 11.91 -4.29 4.53
N GLU A 21 11.01 -4.68 3.63
CA GLU A 21 11.18 -4.48 2.19
C GLU A 21 11.36 -2.99 1.87
N ARG A 22 10.50 -2.14 2.46
CA ARG A 22 10.58 -0.70 2.28
C ARG A 22 11.88 -0.11 2.82
N MET A 23 12.31 -0.54 4.01
CA MET A 23 13.59 -0.13 4.58
C MET A 23 14.76 -0.53 3.67
N GLN A 24 14.75 -1.74 3.12
CA GLN A 24 15.78 -2.21 2.20
C GLN A 24 15.80 -1.42 0.88
N ALA A 25 14.63 -1.19 0.27
CA ALA A 25 14.51 -0.43 -0.97
C ALA A 25 15.07 0.99 -0.86
N ASN A 26 14.87 1.64 0.29
CA ASN A 26 15.36 3.00 0.54
C ASN A 26 16.73 3.05 1.23
N ARG A 27 17.33 1.89 1.58
CA ARG A 27 18.54 1.79 2.42
C ARG A 27 18.41 2.50 3.77
N HIS A 28 17.21 2.48 4.35
CA HIS A 28 16.92 3.13 5.63
C HIS A 28 17.19 2.19 6.82
N THR A 29 17.81 2.74 7.86
CA THR A 29 17.91 2.15 9.19
C THR A 29 16.65 2.41 10.01
N GLN A 30 16.53 1.84 11.21
CA GLN A 30 15.39 2.14 12.09
C GLN A 30 15.38 3.60 12.55
N SER A 31 16.54 4.24 12.69
CA SER A 31 16.65 5.66 13.02
C SER A 31 16.13 6.54 11.89
N ASP A 32 16.38 6.16 10.63
CA ASP A 32 15.83 6.88 9.47
C ASP A 32 14.30 6.74 9.39
N VAL A 33 13.77 5.56 9.76
CA VAL A 33 12.31 5.35 9.86
C VAL A 33 11.72 6.19 10.99
N GLU A 34 12.39 6.31 12.13
CA GLU A 34 11.97 7.20 13.22
C GLU A 34 11.94 8.66 12.76
N ALA A 35 12.98 9.13 12.07
CA ALA A 35 13.01 10.47 11.51
C ALA A 35 11.89 10.70 10.48
N ALA A 36 11.58 9.69 9.65
CA ALA A 36 10.56 9.79 8.60
C ALA A 36 9.11 9.71 9.14
N THR A 37 8.88 9.04 10.27
CA THR A 37 7.52 8.72 10.75
C THR A 37 7.18 9.34 12.10
N GLY A 38 8.19 9.82 12.84
CA GLY A 38 8.07 10.23 14.24
C GLY A 38 7.77 9.07 15.20
N VAL A 39 7.85 7.81 14.74
CA VAL A 39 7.60 6.63 15.58
C VAL A 39 8.92 6.24 16.26
N PRO A 40 8.98 6.15 17.61
CA PRO A 40 10.23 5.84 18.29
C PRO A 40 10.83 4.49 17.89
N GLN A 41 12.16 4.42 17.76
CA GLN A 41 12.89 3.20 17.39
C GLN A 41 12.48 1.93 18.18
N PRO A 42 12.21 1.96 19.50
CA PRO A 42 11.74 0.77 20.21
C PRO A 42 10.38 0.24 19.70
N GLN A 43 9.51 1.11 19.19
CA GLN A 43 8.23 0.71 18.61
C GLN A 43 8.42 0.13 17.21
N ILE A 44 9.32 0.71 16.41
CA ILE A 44 9.71 0.18 15.09
C ILE A 44 10.29 -1.23 15.23
N SER A 45 11.21 -1.43 16.18
CA SER A 45 11.80 -2.74 16.49
C SER A 45 10.73 -3.78 16.85
N ARG A 46 9.72 -3.39 17.64
CA ARG A 46 8.60 -4.29 17.99
C ARG A 46 7.69 -4.59 16.79
N ALA A 47 7.47 -3.62 15.90
CA ALA A 47 6.70 -3.82 14.67
C ALA A 47 7.43 -4.80 13.73
N LEU A 48 8.75 -4.64 13.55
CA LEU A 48 9.58 -5.57 12.76
C LEU A 48 9.56 -7.00 13.32
N LYS A 49 9.48 -7.16 14.64
CA LYS A 49 9.36 -8.48 15.27
C LYS A 49 7.93 -9.07 15.21
N GLY A 50 6.95 -8.36 14.65
CA GLY A 50 5.56 -8.83 14.60
C GLY A 50 4.87 -8.94 15.96
N LEU A 51 5.38 -8.25 16.99
CA LEU A 51 4.88 -8.37 18.37
C LEU A 51 3.60 -7.55 18.61
N ARG A 52 3.15 -6.75 17.64
CA ARG A 52 1.97 -5.89 17.75
C ARG A 52 0.83 -6.44 16.92
N LYS A 53 -0.31 -6.66 17.57
CA LYS A 53 -1.54 -7.21 16.95
C LYS A 53 -2.65 -6.16 16.74
N ARG A 54 -2.50 -4.96 17.29
CA ARG A 54 -3.51 -3.89 17.25
C ARG A 54 -3.03 -2.71 16.38
N PRO A 55 -3.91 -2.14 15.52
CA PRO A 55 -3.58 -0.99 14.68
C PRO A 55 -3.66 0.31 15.48
N THR A 56 -2.67 0.58 16.30
CA THR A 56 -2.53 1.88 16.98
C THR A 56 -2.04 2.95 16.00
N GLU A 57 -2.19 4.22 16.35
CA GLU A 57 -1.71 5.34 15.49
C GLU A 57 -0.23 5.18 15.06
N PRO A 58 0.72 4.79 15.94
CA PRO A 58 2.09 4.48 15.48
C PRO A 58 2.16 3.35 14.44
N MET A 59 1.33 2.32 14.55
CA MET A 59 1.32 1.22 13.57
C MET A 59 0.71 1.67 12.24
N GLN A 60 -0.27 2.56 12.26
CA GLN A 60 -0.82 3.17 11.05
C GLN A 60 0.23 4.01 10.32
N LYS A 61 1.02 4.81 11.04
CA LYS A 61 2.16 5.56 10.48
C LYS A 61 3.20 4.63 9.83
N LEU A 62 3.50 3.49 10.48
CA LEU A 62 4.40 2.50 9.88
C LEU A 62 3.78 1.76 8.68
N CYS A 63 2.47 1.49 8.68
CA CYS A 63 1.78 0.95 7.51
C CYS A 63 1.83 1.92 6.33
N GLN A 64 1.60 3.21 6.55
CA GLN A 64 1.71 4.25 5.52
C GLN A 64 3.13 4.34 4.97
N TYR A 65 4.13 4.39 5.85
CA TYR A 65 5.54 4.37 5.45
C TYR A 65 5.87 3.16 4.56
N ALA A 66 5.35 2.00 4.92
CA ALA A 66 5.54 0.73 4.22
C ALA A 66 4.59 0.52 3.03
N PHE A 67 3.79 1.52 2.65
CA PHE A 67 2.77 1.45 1.60
C PHE A 67 1.81 0.25 1.72
N ILE A 68 1.46 -0.10 2.95
CA ILE A 68 0.41 -1.08 3.22
C ILE A 68 -0.89 -0.32 3.34
N GLU A 69 -1.65 -0.28 2.26
CA GLU A 69 -3.00 0.25 2.27
C GLU A 69 -3.96 -0.79 2.88
N ASN A 70 -4.99 -0.29 3.57
CA ASN A 70 -6.19 -1.08 3.78
C ASN A 70 -6.73 -1.41 2.39
N ASP A 71 -7.04 -2.67 2.09
CA ASP A 71 -7.62 -3.08 0.80
C ASP A 71 -8.94 -2.34 0.47
N ASP A 72 -9.49 -1.55 1.40
CA ASP A 72 -10.65 -0.69 1.21
C ASP A 72 -10.34 0.69 0.57
N SER A 73 -9.09 1.16 0.47
CA SER A 73 -8.79 2.53 -0.01
C SER A 73 -8.19 2.65 -1.41
N GLY A 74 -7.95 1.55 -2.12
CA GLY A 74 -7.13 1.55 -3.34
C GLY A 74 -7.89 1.55 -4.69
N ARG A 75 -9.23 1.62 -4.70
CA ARG A 75 -9.98 1.68 -5.97
C ARG A 75 -10.51 3.09 -6.17
N PRO A 76 -10.08 3.82 -7.23
CA PRO A 76 -10.73 5.07 -7.56
C PRO A 76 -12.22 4.81 -7.71
N THR A 77 -13.02 5.59 -7.01
CA THR A 77 -14.46 5.52 -7.12
C THR A 77 -14.86 5.83 -8.57
N LEU A 78 -16.01 5.31 -9.01
CA LEU A 78 -16.53 5.62 -10.34
C LEU A 78 -16.64 7.14 -10.58
N ALA A 79 -16.90 7.90 -9.52
CA ALA A 79 -16.95 9.36 -9.55
C ALA A 79 -15.58 10.00 -9.85
N GLU A 80 -14.50 9.53 -9.22
CA GLU A 80 -13.14 10.02 -9.48
C GLU A 80 -12.68 9.67 -10.89
N LEU A 81 -12.98 8.46 -11.35
CA LEU A 81 -12.71 8.04 -12.73
C LEU A 81 -13.50 8.88 -13.74
N SER A 82 -14.78 9.12 -13.47
CA SER A 82 -15.66 9.96 -14.31
C SER A 82 -15.15 11.40 -14.40
N ALA A 83 -14.73 12.00 -13.27
CA ALA A 83 -14.17 13.35 -13.25
C ALA A 83 -12.87 13.46 -14.04
N LEU A 84 -12.03 12.42 -14.00
CA LEU A 84 -10.78 12.36 -14.76
C LEU A 84 -11.03 12.22 -16.26
N LEU A 85 -12.01 11.41 -16.67
CA LEU A 85 -12.47 11.30 -18.06
C LEU A 85 -13.08 12.61 -18.59
N HIS A 86 -13.86 13.32 -17.78
CA HIS A 86 -14.40 14.63 -18.15
C HIS A 86 -13.31 15.68 -18.42
N LYS A 87 -12.22 15.69 -17.64
CA LYS A 87 -11.07 16.59 -17.86
C LYS A 87 -10.31 16.30 -19.16
N ILE A 88 -10.32 15.05 -19.62
CA ILE A 88 -9.71 14.64 -20.89
C ILE A 88 -10.56 15.08 -22.07
N VAL A 89 -11.88 14.89 -21.99
CA VAL A 89 -12.83 15.37 -22.99
C VAL A 89 -12.78 16.91 -23.11
N GLY A 90 -12.49 17.60 -22.00
CA GLY A 90 -12.23 19.05 -21.96
C GLY A 90 -10.89 19.51 -22.56
N GLY A 91 -10.09 18.61 -23.13
CA GLY A 91 -8.87 18.98 -23.86
C GLY A 91 -7.66 19.32 -22.98
N HIS A 92 -7.66 18.95 -21.70
CA HIS A 92 -6.53 19.24 -20.81
C HIS A 92 -5.36 18.27 -21.09
N PRO A 93 -4.21 18.73 -21.63
CA PRO A 93 -3.14 17.85 -22.10
C PRO A 93 -2.49 17.03 -20.97
N ALA A 94 -2.42 17.60 -19.76
CA ALA A 94 -1.91 16.89 -18.58
C ALA A 94 -2.78 15.71 -18.15
N ALA A 95 -4.11 15.79 -18.36
CA ALA A 95 -5.02 14.69 -18.04
C ALA A 95 -4.92 13.54 -19.06
N ALA A 96 -4.69 13.88 -20.33
CA ALA A 96 -4.49 12.90 -21.40
C ALA A 96 -3.19 12.10 -21.21
N GLU A 97 -2.08 12.77 -20.86
CA GLU A 97 -0.81 12.07 -20.55
C GLU A 97 -0.92 11.22 -19.28
N CYS A 98 -1.67 11.67 -18.27
CA CYS A 98 -1.91 10.90 -17.06
C CYS A 98 -2.70 9.60 -17.37
N VAL A 99 -3.75 9.66 -18.20
CA VAL A 99 -4.51 8.46 -18.58
C VAL A 99 -3.76 7.56 -19.53
N LYS A 100 -2.98 8.11 -20.45
CA LYS A 100 -2.06 7.33 -21.27
C LYS A 100 -1.08 6.53 -20.42
N GLY A 101 -0.50 7.17 -19.39
CA GLY A 101 0.36 6.49 -18.41
C GLY A 101 -0.37 5.36 -17.68
N VAL A 102 -1.57 5.61 -17.17
CA VAL A 102 -2.40 4.59 -16.49
C VAL A 102 -2.72 3.42 -17.42
N LEU A 103 -3.16 3.70 -18.65
CA LEU A 103 -3.49 2.66 -19.64
C LEU A 103 -2.25 1.84 -20.04
N GLN A 104 -1.09 2.48 -20.19
CA GLN A 104 0.18 1.79 -20.46
C GLN A 104 0.63 0.91 -19.30
N SER A 105 0.42 1.33 -18.05
CA SER A 105 0.71 0.51 -16.87
C SER A 105 -0.26 -0.67 -16.70
N LEU A 106 -1.52 -0.50 -17.14
CA LEU A 106 -2.54 -1.55 -17.07
C LEU A 106 -2.48 -2.53 -18.26
N ALA A 107 -2.01 -2.11 -19.43
CA ALA A 107 -1.97 -2.94 -20.64
C ALA A 107 -1.24 -4.29 -20.46
N PRO A 108 -0.05 -4.36 -19.81
CA PRO A 108 0.62 -5.63 -19.52
C PRO A 108 -0.21 -6.57 -18.65
N LEU A 109 -0.94 -6.03 -17.68
CA LEU A 109 -1.78 -6.79 -16.74
C LEU A 109 -3.02 -7.35 -17.43
N LEU A 110 -3.58 -6.62 -18.41
CA LEU A 110 -4.71 -7.06 -19.22
C LEU A 110 -4.29 -8.15 -20.23
N THR A 111 -3.10 -8.04 -20.83
CA THR A 111 -2.57 -9.07 -21.74
C THR A 111 -2.28 -10.41 -21.05
N SER A 112 -1.94 -10.41 -19.76
CA SER A 112 -1.74 -11.65 -19.00
C SER A 112 -3.03 -12.45 -18.76
N THR A 113 -4.21 -11.84 -18.93
CA THR A 113 -5.50 -12.53 -18.79
C THR A 113 -5.99 -13.18 -20.08
N SER A 114 -5.47 -12.80 -21.26
CA SER A 114 -5.83 -13.42 -22.54
C SER A 114 -4.95 -14.62 -22.92
N GLY A 115 -4.05 -15.04 -22.02
CA GLY A 115 -3.06 -16.09 -22.24
C GLY A 115 -3.40 -17.47 -21.66
N LYS A 116 -4.66 -17.78 -21.36
CA LYS A 116 -5.07 -19.17 -21.07
C LYS A 116 -5.59 -19.83 -22.35
N LYS A 117 -4.65 -20.28 -23.18
CA LYS A 117 -4.86 -21.40 -24.09
C LYS A 117 -3.99 -22.57 -23.65
N SER A 118 -4.65 -23.73 -23.70
CA SER A 118 -4.09 -25.08 -23.88
C SER A 118 -3.84 -25.89 -22.61
N GLY A 119 -4.45 -27.06 -22.57
CA GLY A 119 -4.26 -28.15 -21.62
C GLY A 119 -5.52 -28.99 -21.51
#